data_AF-A0AAE0E418-F1
#
_entry.id   AF-A0AAE0E418-F1
#
_cell.length_a   1.000
_cell.length_b   1.000
_cell.length_c   1.000
_cell.angle_alpha   90.00
_cell.angle_beta   90.00
_cell.angle_gamma   90.00
#
_symmetry.space_group_name_H-M   'P 1'
#
loop_
_entity.id
_entity.type
_entity.pdbx_description
1 polymer ?
#
loop_
_entity_poly.entity_id
_entity_poly.type
_entity_poly.pdbx_seq_one_letter_code
_entity_poly.pdbx_strand_id
1 'polypeptide(L)'
;MAEIIVSSIAEILLGKLGSLAYQEARLIWGFKTDLLKLEKTLKTIKAVLLDAEQQQLHNNAVRDWLEELKDVCYDAEDVLDEFEIETLRRQATVNRGSITQKLTIEMLIGRGK
;
A
#
# COMPACT_ATOMS: atom_id res chain seq x y z
N MET A 1 24.21 -8.61 -15.99
CA MET A 1 22.85 -8.28 -16.47
C MET A 1 21.93 -8.48 -15.30
N ALA A 2 21.30 -7.41 -14.79
CA ALA A 2 20.26 -7.55 -13.80
C ALA A 2 19.02 -8.09 -14.51
N GLU A 3 18.47 -9.21 -14.06
CA GLU A 3 17.10 -9.56 -14.42
C GLU A 3 16.21 -8.45 -13.87
N ILE A 4 15.52 -7.74 -14.76
CA ILE A 4 14.42 -6.87 -14.36
C ILE A 4 13.28 -7.83 -14.00
N ILE A 5 12.93 -7.88 -12.72
CA ILE A 5 11.82 -8.70 -12.20
C ILE A 5 10.73 -7.74 -11.71
N VAL A 6 10.06 -7.07 -12.66
CA VAL A 6 8.93 -6.16 -12.38
C VAL A 6 7.78 -6.96 -11.76
N SER A 7 7.65 -8.23 -12.12
CA SER A 7 6.63 -9.14 -11.60
C SER A 7 6.68 -9.29 -10.08
N SER A 8 7.86 -9.34 -9.47
CA SER A 8 8.02 -9.38 -8.00
C SER A 8 7.62 -8.07 -7.33
N ILE A 9 7.91 -6.92 -7.95
CA ILE A 9 7.49 -5.61 -7.41
C ILE A 9 5.97 -5.48 -7.46
N ALA A 10 5.35 -5.91 -8.57
CA ALA A 10 3.90 -5.95 -8.69
C ALA A 10 3.24 -6.85 -7.63
N GLU A 11 3.87 -7.96 -7.23
CA GLU A 11 3.40 -8.81 -6.14
C GLU A 11 3.43 -8.11 -4.78
N ILE A 12 4.51 -7.38 -4.49
CA ILE A 12 4.66 -6.60 -3.25
C ILE A 12 3.55 -5.54 -3.18
N LEU A 13 3.35 -4.78 -4.26
CA LEU A 13 2.31 -3.75 -4.33
C LEU A 13 0.92 -4.34 -4.11
N LEU A 14 0.60 -5.48 -4.72
CA LEU A 14 -0.68 -6.16 -4.51
C LEU A 14 -0.88 -6.58 -3.03
N GLY A 15 0.18 -7.02 -2.36
CA GLY A 15 0.16 -7.31 -0.94
C GLY A 15 -0.16 -6.08 -0.08
N LYS A 16 0.55 -4.96 -0.35
CA LYS A 16 0.33 -3.68 0.36
C LYS A 16 -1.09 -3.15 0.14
N LEU A 17 -1.59 -3.17 -1.09
CA LEU A 17 -2.96 -2.74 -1.42
C LEU A 17 -4.01 -3.58 -0.69
N GLY A 18 -3.82 -4.89 -0.60
CA GLY A 18 -4.71 -5.78 0.15
C GLY A 18 -4.74 -5.45 1.65
N SER A 19 -3.59 -5.19 2.25
CA SER A 19 -3.47 -4.75 3.65
C SER A 19 -4.19 -3.43 3.89
N LEU A 20 -3.91 -2.43 3.04
CA LEU A 20 -4.51 -1.10 3.15
C LEU A 20 -6.01 -1.12 2.95
N ALA A 21 -6.53 -1.86 1.96
CA ALA A 21 -7.96 -2.02 1.75
C ALA A 21 -8.67 -2.64 2.97
N TYR A 22 -8.01 -3.58 3.66
CA TYR A 22 -8.51 -4.14 4.92
C TYR A 22 -8.52 -3.10 6.06
N GLN A 23 -7.46 -2.30 6.19
CA GLN A 23 -7.38 -1.26 7.21
C GLN A 23 -8.36 -0.10 6.97
N GLU A 24 -8.51 0.35 5.73
CA GLU A 24 -9.42 1.44 5.35
C GLU A 24 -10.89 1.06 5.39
N ALA A 25 -11.24 -0.20 5.11
CA ALA A 25 -12.60 -0.69 5.32
C ALA A 25 -13.09 -0.46 6.77
N ARG A 26 -12.18 -0.26 7.73
CA ARG A 26 -12.49 0.13 9.12
C ARG A 26 -12.63 1.64 9.34
N LEU A 27 -12.12 2.49 8.44
CA LEU A 27 -11.92 3.93 8.69
C LEU A 27 -12.69 4.85 7.74
N ILE A 28 -12.68 4.67 6.40
CA ILE A 28 -13.31 5.58 5.43
C ILE A 28 -13.74 4.84 4.14
N TRP A 29 -14.98 5.05 3.66
CA TRP A 29 -15.52 4.38 2.46
C TRP A 29 -15.00 4.96 1.13
N GLY A 30 -14.58 6.24 1.11
CA GLY A 30 -14.29 6.98 -0.12
C GLY A 30 -13.05 6.53 -0.90
N PHE A 31 -12.09 5.89 -0.25
CA PHE A 31 -10.77 5.63 -0.82
C PHE A 31 -10.58 4.14 -1.23
N LYS A 32 -11.42 3.26 -0.68
CA LYS A 32 -11.56 1.85 -1.07
C LYS A 32 -11.78 1.66 -2.58
N THR A 33 -12.54 2.53 -3.23
CA THR A 33 -12.84 2.40 -4.66
C THR A 33 -11.59 2.58 -5.52
N ASP A 34 -10.72 3.51 -5.18
CA ASP A 34 -9.51 3.77 -5.97
C ASP A 34 -8.42 2.75 -5.69
N LEU A 35 -8.31 2.27 -4.44
CA LEU A 35 -7.50 1.10 -4.07
C LEU A 35 -7.88 -0.16 -4.89
N LEU A 36 -9.19 -0.44 -5.01
CA LEU A 36 -9.67 -1.58 -5.80
C LEU A 36 -9.40 -1.43 -7.30
N LYS A 37 -9.49 -0.21 -7.84
CA LYS A 37 -9.12 0.05 -9.23
C LYS A 37 -7.63 -0.18 -9.45
N LEU A 38 -6.78 0.31 -8.55
CA LEU A 38 -5.32 0.15 -8.63
C LEU A 38 -4.94 -1.34 -8.53
N GLU A 39 -5.56 -2.08 -7.62
CA GLU A 39 -5.36 -3.54 -7.48
C GLU A 39 -5.73 -4.27 -8.77
N LYS A 40 -6.87 -3.93 -9.39
CA LYS A 40 -7.31 -4.54 -10.66
C LYS A 40 -6.31 -4.24 -11.79
N THR A 41 -5.86 -3.00 -11.89
CA THR A 41 -4.87 -2.57 -12.90
C THR A 41 -3.56 -3.33 -12.72
N LEU A 42 -3.03 -3.42 -11.49
CA LEU A 42 -1.79 -4.16 -11.20
C LEU A 42 -1.93 -5.66 -11.49
N LYS A 43 -3.09 -6.27 -11.22
CA LYS A 43 -3.37 -7.66 -11.62
C LYS A 43 -3.29 -7.86 -13.14
N THR A 44 -3.86 -6.92 -13.91
CA THR A 44 -3.78 -6.96 -15.37
C THR A 44 -2.34 -6.79 -15.86
N ILE A 45 -1.58 -5.85 -15.28
CA ILE A 45 -0.16 -5.65 -15.60
C ILE A 45 0.65 -6.90 -15.27
N LYS A 46 0.46 -7.49 -14.08
CA LYS A 46 1.15 -8.72 -13.67
C LYS A 46 0.91 -9.89 -14.64
N ALA A 47 -0.30 -10.03 -15.15
CA ALA A 47 -0.63 -11.10 -16.09
C ALA A 47 0.19 -11.01 -17.38
N VAL A 48 0.49 -9.80 -17.86
CA VAL A 48 1.28 -9.58 -19.08
C VAL A 48 2.78 -9.49 -18.82
N LEU A 49 3.20 -9.24 -17.57
CA LEU A 49 4.61 -9.14 -17.18
C LEU A 49 5.38 -10.44 -17.39
N LEU A 50 4.76 -11.59 -17.13
CA LEU A 50 5.43 -12.89 -17.34
C LEU A 50 5.84 -13.09 -18.80
N ASP A 51 4.97 -12.75 -19.75
CA ASP A 51 5.27 -12.85 -21.18
C ASP A 51 6.26 -11.77 -21.65
N ALA A 52 6.20 -10.57 -21.06
CA ALA A 52 7.08 -9.46 -21.37
C ALA A 52 8.52 -9.71 -20.87
N GLU A 53 8.67 -10.21 -19.65
CA GLU A 53 9.99 -10.51 -19.05
C GLU A 53 10.76 -11.58 -19.83
N GLN A 54 10.06 -12.55 -20.45
CA GLN A 54 10.68 -13.52 -21.36
C GLN A 54 11.13 -12.87 -22.68
N GLN A 55 10.36 -11.90 -23.19
CA GLN A 55 10.67 -11.22 -24.44
C GLN A 55 11.77 -10.16 -24.32
N GLN A 56 12.07 -9.68 -23.10
CA GLN A 56 13.06 -8.62 -22.85
C GLN A 56 14.46 -8.98 -23.37
N LEU A 57 14.79 -10.28 -23.43
CA LEU A 57 16.10 -10.76 -23.87
C LEU A 57 16.34 -10.55 -25.37
N HIS A 58 15.26 -10.42 -26.14
CA HIS A 58 15.30 -10.39 -27.60
C HIS A 58 14.59 -9.16 -28.20
N ASN A 59 13.92 -8.35 -27.38
CA ASN A 59 13.19 -7.17 -27.80
C ASN A 59 13.56 -5.96 -26.93
N ASN A 60 14.40 -5.07 -27.47
CA ASN A 60 14.85 -3.86 -26.78
C ASN A 60 13.68 -2.95 -26.37
N ALA A 61 12.64 -2.83 -27.20
CA ALA A 61 11.49 -1.99 -26.87
C ALA A 61 10.71 -2.53 -25.65
N VAL A 62 10.62 -3.86 -25.50
CA VAL A 62 10.02 -4.49 -24.32
C VAL A 62 10.90 -4.27 -23.10
N ARG A 63 12.23 -4.36 -23.23
CA ARG A 63 13.15 -4.08 -22.13
C ARG A 63 13.03 -2.64 -21.64
N ASP A 64 13.04 -1.67 -22.55
CA ASP A 64 12.96 -0.24 -22.20
C ASP A 64 11.61 0.06 -21.51
N TRP A 65 10.51 -0.53 -22.00
CA TRP A 65 9.19 -0.40 -21.36
C TRP A 65 9.12 -1.05 -19.97
N LEU A 66 9.79 -2.19 -19.77
CA LEU A 66 9.88 -2.84 -18.45
C LEU A 66 10.71 -2.00 -17.46
N GLU A 67 11.74 -1.30 -17.94
CA GLU A 67 12.54 -0.39 -17.11
C GLU A 67 11.71 0.82 -16.66
N GLU A 68 10.97 1.46 -17.58
CA GLU A 68 10.04 2.55 -17.21
C GLU A 68 8.94 2.08 -16.25
N LEU A 69 8.36 0.90 -16.49
CA LEU A 69 7.34 0.34 -15.60
C LEU A 69 7.89 0.05 -14.21
N LYS A 70 9.16 -0.37 -14.11
CA LYS A 70 9.82 -0.60 -12.82
C LYS A 70 9.90 0.68 -12.00
N ASP A 71 10.27 1.80 -12.62
CA ASP A 71 10.34 3.09 -11.95
C ASP A 71 8.96 3.54 -11.44
N VAL A 72 7.93 3.39 -12.27
CA VAL A 72 6.54 3.67 -11.86
C VAL A 72 6.08 2.78 -10.71
N CYS A 73 6.51 1.51 -10.67
CA CYS A 73 6.21 0.62 -9.55
C CYS A 73 6.88 1.07 -8.25
N TYR A 74 8.11 1.61 -8.30
CA TYR A 74 8.75 2.19 -7.12
C TYR A 74 8.05 3.46 -6.64
N ASP A 75 7.69 4.36 -7.55
CA ASP A 75 6.92 5.55 -7.18
C ASP A 75 5.58 5.18 -6.51
N ALA A 76 4.90 4.14 -7.01
CA ALA A 76 3.68 3.62 -6.41
C ALA A 76 3.95 3.00 -5.02
N GLU A 77 5.08 2.32 -4.84
CA GLU A 77 5.48 1.73 -3.56
C GLU A 77 5.66 2.81 -2.49
N ASP A 78 6.40 3.87 -2.81
CA ASP A 78 6.66 5.01 -1.91
C ASP A 78 5.35 5.67 -1.45
N VAL A 79 4.38 5.86 -2.37
CA VAL A 79 3.07 6.42 -2.05
C VAL A 79 2.27 5.50 -1.11
N LEU A 80 2.32 4.18 -1.32
CA LEU A 80 1.62 3.22 -0.45
C LEU A 80 2.27 3.14 0.94
N ASP A 81 3.59 3.27 1.03
CA ASP A 81 4.32 3.28 2.30
C ASP A 81 4.00 4.54 3.11
N GLU A 82 3.97 5.71 2.48
CA GLU A 82 3.53 6.95 3.15
C GLU A 82 2.10 6.81 3.68
N PHE A 83 1.22 6.18 2.90
CA PHE A 83 -0.16 5.94 3.29
C PHE A 83 -0.27 4.97 4.47
N GLU A 84 0.52 3.89 4.51
CA GLU A 84 0.56 2.96 5.64
C GLU A 84 1.05 3.68 6.91
N ILE A 85 2.10 4.49 6.81
CA ILE A 85 2.62 5.28 7.92
C ILE A 85 1.56 6.23 8.47
N GLU A 86 0.87 6.97 7.60
CA GLU A 86 -0.18 7.91 8.02
C GLU A 86 -1.38 7.18 8.65
N THR A 87 -1.72 5.99 8.14
CA THR A 87 -2.77 5.14 8.72
C THR A 87 -2.41 4.71 10.15
N LEU A 88 -1.18 4.24 10.37
CA LEU A 88 -0.66 3.88 11.69
C LEU A 88 -0.62 5.09 12.63
N ARG A 89 -0.19 6.25 12.14
CA ARG A 89 -0.17 7.51 12.90
C ARG A 89 -1.56 7.89 13.39
N ARG A 90 -2.58 7.83 12.51
CA ARG A 90 -3.98 8.10 12.88
C ARG A 90 -4.47 7.15 13.96
N GLN A 91 -4.23 5.84 13.82
CA GLN A 91 -4.60 4.86 14.84
C GLN A 91 -3.94 5.17 16.20
N ALA A 92 -2.64 5.51 16.21
CA ALA A 92 -1.93 5.87 17.43
C ALA A 92 -2.51 7.12 18.11
N THR A 93 -2.88 8.15 17.34
CA THR A 93 -3.50 9.37 17.88
C THR A 93 -4.88 9.11 18.49
N VAL A 94 -5.72 8.31 17.83
CA VAL A 94 -7.04 7.91 18.33
C VAL A 94 -6.91 7.13 19.65
N ASN A 95 -5.99 6.16 19.69
CA ASN A 95 -5.74 5.35 20.89
C ASN A 95 -5.24 6.20 22.06
N ARG A 96 -4.34 7.16 21.80
CA ARG A 96 -3.82 8.07 22.82
C ARG A 96 -4.92 8.94 23.43
N GLY A 97 -5.81 9.50 22.61
CA GLY A 97 -6.95 10.29 23.07
C GLY A 97 -7.89 9.48 23.98
N SER A 98 -8.15 8.22 23.62
CA SER A 98 -8.98 7.30 24.41
C SER A 98 -8.36 6.99 25.78
N ILE A 99 -7.04 6.75 25.85
CA ILE A 99 -6.31 6.52 27.11
C ILE A 99 -6.33 7.77 27.99
N THR A 100 -6.11 8.95 27.42
CA THR A 100 -6.13 10.21 28.18
C THR A 100 -7.51 10.51 28.75
N GLN A 101 -8.59 10.29 27.98
CA GLN A 101 -9.96 10.42 28.50
C GLN A 101 -10.21 9.43 29.65
N LYS A 102 -9.82 8.16 29.50
CA LYS A 102 -10.01 7.15 30.53
C LYS A 102 -9.29 7.51 31.84
N LEU A 103 -8.01 7.89 31.77
CA LEU A 103 -7.23 8.31 32.95
C LEU A 103 -7.81 9.57 33.61
N THR A 104 -8.30 10.53 32.80
CA THR A 104 -8.92 11.76 33.33
C THR A 104 -10.20 11.44 34.12
N ILE A 105 -11.04 10.54 33.60
CA ILE A 105 -12.26 10.10 34.29
C ILE A 105 -11.91 9.36 35.59
N GLU A 106 -10.92 8.46 35.56
CA GLU A 106 -10.46 7.74 36.75
C GLU A 106 -9.91 8.69 37.84
N MET A 107 -9.14 9.72 37.47
CA MET A 107 -8.66 10.73 38.42
C MET A 107 -9.77 11.59 39.02
N LEU A 108 -10.81 11.92 38.24
CA LEU A 108 -11.96 12.69 38.72
C LEU A 108 -12.85 11.88 39.68
N ILE A 109 -13.04 10.58 39.41
CA ILE A 109 -13.84 9.69 40.25
C ILE A 109 -13.04 9.26 41.50
N GLY A 110 -11.72 9.12 41.41
CA GLY A 110 -10.85 8.68 42.51
C GLY A 110 -10.57 9.73 43.61
N ARG A 111 -10.85 11.02 43.39
CA ARG A 111 -10.64 12.10 44.39
C ARG A 111 -11.72 12.19 45.48
N GLY A 112 -12.73 11.32 45.45
CA GLY A 112 -13.89 11.36 46.35
C GLY A 112 -13.95 10.29 47.45
N LYS A 113 -12.84 9.59 47.75
CA LYS A 113 -12.76 8.64 48.87
C LYS A 113 -11.73 9.07 49.90
#